data_AF-B0DWY0-F1
#
_entry.id   AF-B0DWY0-F1
#
_cell.length_a   1.000
_cell.length_b   1.000
_cell.length_c   1.000
_cell.angle_alpha   90.00
_cell.angle_beta   90.00
_cell.angle_gamma   90.00
#
_symmetry.space_group_name_H-M   'P 1'
#
loop_
_entity.id
_entity.type
_entity.pdbx_description
1 polymer ?
#
loop_
_entity_poly.entity_id
_entity_poly.type
_entity_poly.pdbx_seq_one_letter_code
_entity_poly.pdbx_strand_id
1 'polypeptide(L)'
;IPIPWILDVFTVDGEIYIVQENIAAPVLEDIWCTLSPEEQQSSMDQLKDCLDQLRTIEPPKPERVQSIDGSACSDFRIASEYGPFNNHDEFHKYFGHEFFHMFPEKYPLLQDVLSKVAGRRYRSVFSHGDMGPHNVLWKDRKIWVIDWEMAGWFPGGGRCSKRL
;
A
#
# COMPACT_ATOMS: atom_id res chain seq x y z
N ILE A 1 -0.34 -15.11 -0.88
CA ILE A 1 0.45 -13.97 -1.42
C ILE A 1 1.91 -14.41 -1.53
N PRO A 2 2.54 -14.37 -2.72
CA PRO A 2 3.96 -14.71 -2.89
C PRO A 2 4.84 -13.58 -2.33
N ILE A 3 5.62 -13.89 -1.30
CA ILE A 3 6.58 -13.00 -0.65
C ILE A 3 7.91 -13.77 -0.45
N PRO A 4 9.07 -13.10 -0.44
CA PRO A 4 10.33 -13.73 -0.09
C PRO A 4 10.29 -14.32 1.32
N TRP A 5 10.94 -15.46 1.53
CA TRP A 5 11.03 -16.04 2.88
C TRP A 5 11.98 -15.21 3.75
N ILE A 6 11.55 -14.88 4.97
CA ILE A 6 12.45 -14.30 5.97
C ILE A 6 13.34 -15.42 6.51
N LEU A 7 14.65 -15.22 6.37
CA LEU A 7 15.68 -16.14 6.82
C LEU A 7 16.17 -15.79 8.22
N ASP A 8 16.30 -14.50 8.52
CA ASP A 8 16.74 -14.01 9.83
C ASP A 8 16.30 -12.56 10.08
N VAL A 9 16.21 -12.18 11.36
CA VAL A 9 15.98 -10.80 11.81
C VAL A 9 16.88 -10.54 13.01
N PHE A 10 17.75 -9.55 12.92
CA PHE A 10 18.67 -9.19 14.00
C PHE A 10 18.92 -7.68 14.07
N THR A 11 19.49 -7.23 15.18
CA THR A 11 19.78 -5.80 15.43
C THR A 11 21.28 -5.59 15.55
N VAL A 12 21.82 -4.60 14.83
CA VAL A 12 23.22 -4.16 14.93
C VAL A 12 23.23 -2.65 15.14
N ASP A 13 23.91 -2.17 16.19
CA ASP A 13 24.01 -0.74 16.54
C ASP A 13 22.67 0.00 16.65
N GLY A 14 21.60 -0.72 17.00
CA GLY A 14 20.24 -0.17 17.12
C GLY A 14 19.41 -0.25 15.84
N GLU A 15 20.01 -0.63 14.72
CA GLU A 15 19.33 -0.79 13.43
C GLU A 15 18.86 -2.23 13.23
N ILE A 16 17.65 -2.39 12.72
CA ILE A 16 17.06 -3.71 12.43
C ILE A 16 17.46 -4.14 11.02
N TYR A 17 18.01 -5.33 10.92
CA TYR A 17 18.36 -5.98 9.66
C TYR A 17 17.46 -7.18 9.45
N ILE A 18 16.89 -7.25 8.25
CA ILE A 18 16.09 -8.39 7.78
C ILE A 18 16.89 -9.08 6.69
N VAL A 19 17.15 -10.37 6.89
CA VAL A 19 17.73 -11.24 5.86
C VAL A 19 16.60 -12.06 5.27
N GLN A 20 16.44 -12.02 3.96
CA GLN A 20 15.38 -12.70 3.25
C GLN A 20 15.90 -13.42 2.00
N GLU A 21 15.08 -14.33 1.49
CA GLU A 21 15.30 -15.00 0.21
C GLU A 21 15.52 -13.98 -0.91
N ASN A 22 16.58 -14.18 -1.70
CA ASN A 22 16.79 -13.39 -2.91
C ASN A 22 16.01 -14.02 -4.06
N ILE A 23 14.92 -13.35 -4.45
CA ILE A 23 14.22 -13.68 -5.68
C ILE A 23 14.98 -13.03 -6.83
N ALA A 24 15.87 -13.79 -7.48
CA ALA A 24 16.64 -13.33 -8.64
C ALA A 24 15.72 -13.11 -9.85
N ALA A 25 15.12 -11.91 -9.93
CA ALA A 25 14.17 -11.49 -10.94
C ALA A 25 14.14 -9.96 -11.03
N PRO A 26 13.79 -9.39 -12.20
CA PRO A 26 13.57 -7.96 -12.32
C PRO A 26 12.24 -7.54 -11.71
N VAL A 27 12.13 -6.26 -11.34
CA VAL A 27 10.86 -5.62 -11.00
C VAL A 27 10.00 -5.43 -12.25
N LEU A 28 8.68 -5.42 -12.10
CA LEU A 28 7.75 -5.24 -13.21
C LEU A 28 7.95 -3.89 -13.89
N GLU A 29 8.33 -2.84 -13.15
CA GLU A 29 8.61 -1.52 -13.70
C GLU A 29 9.65 -1.58 -14.84
N ASP A 30 10.73 -2.34 -14.66
CA ASP A 30 11.84 -2.40 -15.60
C ASP A 30 11.51 -3.18 -16.88
N ILE A 31 10.62 -4.17 -16.77
CA ILE A 31 10.36 -5.12 -17.87
C ILE A 31 8.97 -5.00 -18.47
N TRP A 32 8.10 -4.11 -17.96
CA TRP A 32 6.70 -4.01 -18.38
C TRP A 32 6.53 -3.95 -19.90
N CYS A 33 7.31 -3.11 -20.56
CA CYS A 33 7.27 -2.91 -22.01
C CYS A 33 7.81 -4.10 -22.83
N THR A 34 8.48 -5.06 -22.19
CA THR A 34 9.00 -6.28 -22.82
C THR A 34 8.07 -7.48 -22.66
N LEU A 35 7.13 -7.42 -21.71
CA LEU A 35 6.15 -8.47 -21.47
C LEU A 35 5.13 -8.55 -22.60
N SER A 36 4.66 -9.76 -22.89
CA SER A 36 3.52 -9.93 -23.79
C SER A 36 2.23 -9.36 -23.17
N PRO A 37 1.21 -9.00 -23.97
CA PRO A 37 -0.09 -8.58 -23.45
C PRO A 37 -0.71 -9.60 -22.48
N GLU A 38 -0.51 -10.89 -22.74
CA GLU A 38 -0.98 -11.98 -21.88
C GLU A 38 -0.22 -12.05 -20.55
N GLU A 39 1.07 -11.72 -20.55
CA GLU A 39 1.89 -11.64 -19.33
C GLU A 39 1.56 -10.42 -18.49
N GLN A 40 1.37 -9.26 -19.13
CA GLN A 40 0.88 -8.06 -18.46
C GLN A 40 -0.47 -8.33 -17.79
N GLN A 41 -1.43 -8.91 -18.52
CA GLN A 41 -2.74 -9.26 -17.97
C GLN A 41 -2.61 -10.26 -16.80
N SER A 42 -1.80 -11.31 -16.97
CA SER A 42 -1.58 -12.30 -15.92
C SER A 42 -0.95 -11.70 -14.66
N SER A 43 -0.01 -10.76 -14.79
CA SER A 43 0.60 -10.07 -13.66
C SER A 43 -0.43 -9.22 -12.90
N MET A 44 -1.33 -8.53 -13.63
CA MET A 44 -2.38 -7.71 -13.03
C MET A 44 -3.44 -8.54 -12.33
N ASP A 45 -3.81 -9.70 -12.89
CA ASP A 45 -4.75 -10.63 -12.26
C ASP A 45 -4.18 -11.19 -10.95
N GLN A 46 -2.90 -11.61 -10.94
CA GLN A 46 -2.24 -12.08 -9.73
C GLN A 46 -2.10 -10.98 -8.68
N LEU A 47 -1.82 -9.73 -9.09
CA LEU A 47 -1.73 -8.59 -8.19
C LEU A 47 -3.09 -8.30 -7.56
N LYS A 48 -4.17 -8.34 -8.36
CA LYS A 48 -5.54 -8.20 -7.88
C LYS A 48 -5.87 -9.29 -6.84
N ASP A 49 -5.54 -10.55 -7.13
CA ASP A 49 -5.78 -11.66 -6.21
C ASP A 49 -5.00 -11.51 -4.90
N CYS A 50 -3.79 -10.95 -4.94
CA CYS A 50 -3.02 -10.64 -3.74
C CYS A 50 -3.68 -9.52 -2.92
N LEU A 51 -4.11 -8.44 -3.57
CA LEU A 51 -4.81 -7.34 -2.89
C LEU A 51 -6.14 -7.80 -2.27
N ASP A 52 -6.87 -8.69 -2.95
CA ASP A 52 -8.09 -9.25 -2.42
C ASP A 52 -7.81 -10.13 -1.19
N GLN A 53 -6.75 -10.95 -1.22
CA GLN A 53 -6.28 -11.71 -0.05
C GLN A 53 -5.86 -10.82 1.13
N LEU A 54 -5.14 -9.72 0.89
CA LEU A 54 -4.77 -8.80 1.98
C LEU A 54 -6.01 -8.22 2.67
N ARG A 55 -7.03 -7.87 1.88
CA ARG A 55 -8.27 -7.26 2.38
C ARG A 55 -9.18 -8.22 3.15
N THR A 56 -8.92 -9.53 3.13
CA THR A 56 -9.64 -10.49 3.97
C THR A 56 -9.08 -10.59 5.37
N ILE A 57 -7.87 -10.07 5.62
CA ILE A 57 -7.28 -10.06 6.96
C ILE A 57 -8.05 -9.06 7.82
N GLU A 58 -8.63 -9.56 8.92
CA GLU A 58 -9.46 -8.74 9.80
C GLU A 58 -8.59 -7.79 10.65
N PRO A 59 -8.89 -6.49 10.67
CA PRO A 59 -8.16 -5.52 11.48
C PRO A 59 -8.41 -5.76 12.98
N PRO A 60 -7.41 -5.54 13.85
CA PRO A 60 -7.62 -5.54 15.30
C PRO A 60 -8.68 -4.52 15.74
N LYS A 61 -8.74 -3.38 15.04
CA LYS A 61 -9.70 -2.28 15.26
C LYS A 61 -10.15 -1.71 13.90
N PRO A 62 -11.37 -2.02 13.41
CA PRO A 62 -11.83 -1.64 12.08
C PRO A 62 -11.85 -0.14 11.79
N GLU A 63 -11.93 0.70 12.82
CA GLU A 63 -11.96 2.15 12.72
C GLU A 63 -10.57 2.79 12.65
N ARG A 64 -9.53 2.13 13.17
CA ARG A 64 -8.21 2.76 13.34
C ARG A 64 -7.36 2.72 12.08
N VAL A 65 -6.56 3.75 11.89
CA VAL A 65 -5.47 3.76 10.92
C VAL A 65 -4.15 3.70 11.68
N GLN A 66 -3.35 2.66 11.45
CA GLN A 66 -2.20 2.33 12.28
C GLN A 66 -1.23 1.37 11.57
N SER A 67 0.01 1.30 12.06
CA SER A 67 0.96 0.25 11.69
C SER A 67 0.46 -1.14 12.14
N ILE A 68 1.14 -2.20 11.69
CA ILE A 68 0.81 -3.61 11.98
C ILE A 68 0.74 -3.86 13.50
N ASP A 69 1.68 -3.31 14.25
CA ASP A 69 1.79 -3.44 15.70
C ASP A 69 0.91 -2.44 16.49
N GLY A 70 0.19 -1.57 15.78
CA GLY A 70 -0.67 -0.54 16.34
C GLY A 70 0.01 0.79 16.68
N SER A 71 1.30 0.92 16.37
CA SER A 71 2.08 2.16 16.48
C SER A 71 1.78 3.13 15.31
N ALA A 72 2.54 4.23 15.27
CA ALA A 72 2.48 5.20 14.19
C ALA A 72 2.90 4.56 12.86
N CYS A 73 2.29 5.00 11.76
CA CYS A 73 2.75 4.62 10.44
C CYS A 73 3.99 5.44 10.07
N SER A 74 4.88 4.86 9.28
CA SER A 74 6.03 5.56 8.69
C SER A 74 5.85 5.63 7.18
N ASP A 75 6.23 6.77 6.59
CA ASP A 75 6.32 6.93 5.14
C ASP A 75 7.54 7.81 4.82
N PHE A 76 8.57 7.20 4.24
CA PHE A 76 9.82 7.89 3.91
C PHE A 76 9.62 9.06 2.94
N ARG A 77 8.55 9.07 2.14
CA ARG A 77 8.27 10.12 1.14
C ARG A 77 7.86 11.44 1.78
N ILE A 78 7.32 11.38 3.00
CA ILE A 78 7.00 12.55 3.83
C ILE A 78 7.97 12.72 5.00
N ALA A 79 9.01 11.89 5.07
CA ALA A 79 10.10 11.92 6.05
C ALA A 79 9.62 12.07 7.51
N SER A 80 8.48 11.46 7.85
CA SER A 80 7.86 11.59 9.17
C SER A 80 6.98 10.38 9.50
N GLU A 81 6.93 10.05 10.78
CA GLU A 81 5.87 9.22 11.33
C GLU A 81 4.54 10.00 11.35
N TYR A 82 3.43 9.27 11.29
CA TYR A 82 2.08 9.84 11.36
C TYR A 82 1.08 8.86 12.01
N GLY A 83 0.08 9.43 12.68
CA GLY A 83 -0.85 8.63 13.47
C GLY A 83 -0.19 7.98 14.70
N PRO A 84 -0.73 6.85 15.20
CA PRO A 84 -1.93 6.18 14.72
C PRO A 84 -3.18 7.03 14.96
N PHE A 85 -4.22 6.82 14.16
CA PHE A 85 -5.49 7.54 14.26
C PHE A 85 -6.59 6.65 14.82
N ASN A 86 -7.49 7.23 15.63
CA ASN A 86 -8.58 6.48 16.24
C ASN A 86 -9.72 6.19 15.25
N ASN A 87 -9.83 6.98 14.19
CA ASN A 87 -10.84 6.86 13.16
C ASN A 87 -10.31 7.41 11.81
N HIS A 88 -11.04 7.14 10.73
CA HIS A 88 -10.68 7.60 9.39
C HIS A 88 -10.79 9.12 9.22
N ASP A 89 -11.63 9.78 10.01
CA ASP A 89 -11.81 11.24 9.94
C ASP A 89 -10.56 11.97 10.45
N GLU A 90 -9.97 11.51 11.56
CA GLU A 90 -8.69 12.01 12.08
C GLU A 90 -7.56 11.84 11.05
N PHE A 91 -7.50 10.68 10.39
CA PHE A 91 -6.53 10.40 9.32
C PHE A 91 -6.70 11.38 8.14
N HIS A 92 -7.93 11.52 7.62
CA HIS A 92 -8.22 12.43 6.51
C HIS A 92 -7.94 13.90 6.86
N LYS A 93 -8.26 14.31 8.09
CA LYS A 93 -7.98 15.65 8.59
C LYS A 93 -6.49 15.93 8.64
N TYR A 94 -5.69 14.98 9.14
CA TYR A 94 -4.23 15.12 9.22
C TYR A 94 -3.60 15.34 7.84
N PHE A 95 -4.00 14.56 6.84
CA PHE A 95 -3.51 14.70 5.47
C PHE A 95 -4.17 15.85 4.68
N GLY A 96 -4.95 16.70 5.35
CA GLY A 96 -5.55 17.88 4.73
C GLY A 96 -6.57 17.53 3.64
N HIS A 97 -7.26 16.40 3.72
CA HIS A 97 -8.35 16.12 2.76
C HIS A 97 -9.43 17.21 2.82
N GLU A 98 -9.65 17.81 4.00
CA GLU A 98 -10.52 18.98 4.17
C GLU A 98 -10.00 20.23 3.42
N PHE A 99 -8.68 20.38 3.27
CA PHE A 99 -8.08 21.49 2.53
C PHE A 99 -8.45 21.45 1.05
N PHE A 100 -8.48 20.26 0.44
CA PHE A 100 -8.93 20.13 -0.95
C PHE A 100 -10.41 20.53 -1.09
N HIS A 101 -11.27 20.22 -0.12
CA HIS A 101 -12.68 20.62 -0.12
C HIS A 101 -12.89 22.14 0.01
N MET A 102 -12.00 22.85 0.70
CA MET A 102 -12.08 24.31 0.85
C MET A 102 -11.70 25.10 -0.40
N PHE A 103 -10.98 24.49 -1.34
CA PHE A 103 -10.53 25.15 -2.59
C PHE A 103 -10.92 24.35 -3.84
N PRO A 104 -12.23 24.14 -4.10
CA PRO A 104 -12.70 23.30 -5.21
C PRO A 104 -12.24 23.80 -6.58
N GLU A 105 -12.15 25.12 -6.75
CA GLU A 105 -11.64 25.81 -7.95
C GLU A 105 -10.17 25.47 -8.26
N LYS A 106 -9.35 25.23 -7.22
CA LYS A 106 -7.91 24.96 -7.37
C LYS A 106 -7.61 23.49 -7.67
N TYR A 107 -8.52 22.60 -7.26
CA TYR A 107 -8.35 21.15 -7.40
C TYR A 107 -9.61 20.46 -7.94
N PRO A 108 -10.10 20.84 -9.15
CA PRO A 108 -11.39 20.37 -9.66
C PRO A 108 -11.42 18.84 -9.86
N LEU A 109 -10.30 18.24 -10.29
CA LEU A 109 -10.18 16.78 -10.46
C LEU A 109 -10.26 16.01 -9.13
N LEU A 110 -9.78 16.61 -8.04
CA LEU A 110 -9.88 16.00 -6.72
C LEU A 110 -11.30 16.05 -6.17
N GLN A 111 -12.12 17.04 -6.53
CA GLN A 111 -13.52 17.11 -6.08
C GLN A 111 -14.35 15.92 -6.56
N ASP A 112 -14.14 15.49 -7.80
CA ASP A 112 -14.79 14.30 -8.37
C ASP A 112 -14.39 13.01 -7.66
N VAL A 113 -13.14 12.92 -7.19
CA VAL A 113 -12.65 11.77 -6.44
C VAL A 113 -13.16 11.81 -5.00
N LEU A 114 -13.05 12.98 -4.35
CA LEU A 114 -13.46 13.22 -2.98
C LEU A 114 -14.97 13.04 -2.79
N SER A 115 -15.79 13.52 -3.73
CA SER A 115 -17.25 13.31 -3.71
C SER A 115 -17.64 11.83 -3.81
N LYS A 116 -16.89 11.02 -4.56
CA LYS A 116 -17.13 9.56 -4.67
C LYS A 116 -16.81 8.80 -3.39
N VAL A 117 -15.96 9.36 -2.53
CA VAL A 117 -15.58 8.77 -1.23
C VAL A 117 -16.29 9.44 -0.04
N ALA A 118 -16.91 10.61 -0.26
CA ALA A 118 -17.64 11.36 0.77
C ALA A 118 -18.79 10.53 1.35
N GLY A 119 -18.90 10.51 2.68
CA GLY A 119 -19.95 9.81 3.42
C GLY A 119 -19.84 8.28 3.44
N ARG A 120 -18.85 7.69 2.77
CA ARG A 120 -18.60 6.25 2.86
C ARG A 120 -17.88 5.95 4.18
N ARG A 121 -18.50 5.08 4.98
CA ARG A 121 -17.83 4.48 6.13
C ARG A 121 -17.11 3.23 5.65
N TYR A 122 -15.79 3.26 5.75
CA TYR A 122 -14.95 2.13 5.41
C TYR A 122 -14.54 1.42 6.68
N ARG A 123 -14.20 0.13 6.56
CA ARG A 123 -13.34 -0.53 7.54
C ARG A 123 -11.90 -0.35 7.11
N SER A 124 -10.99 -0.31 8.06
CA SER A 124 -9.57 -0.47 7.78
C SER A 124 -9.32 -1.86 7.23
N VAL A 125 -8.40 -1.95 6.26
CA VAL A 125 -7.97 -3.20 5.63
C VAL A 125 -6.45 -3.26 5.67
N PHE A 126 -5.92 -4.48 5.76
CA PHE A 126 -4.49 -4.67 5.66
C PHE A 126 -4.02 -4.28 4.25
N SER A 127 -3.04 -3.39 4.19
CA SER A 127 -2.50 -2.87 2.93
C SER A 127 -0.98 -2.82 2.98
N HIS A 128 -0.35 -2.95 1.82
CA HIS A 128 1.10 -2.87 1.65
C HIS A 128 1.70 -1.48 1.97
N GLY A 129 0.91 -0.41 1.82
CA GLY A 129 1.36 0.98 2.03
C GLY A 129 2.13 1.58 0.85
N ASP A 130 2.92 0.75 0.13
CA ASP A 130 3.63 1.20 -1.09
C ASP A 130 3.55 0.22 -2.27
N MET A 131 2.34 -0.19 -2.63
CA MET A 131 2.16 -1.11 -3.75
C MET A 131 2.35 -0.38 -5.10
N GLY A 132 3.29 -0.87 -5.92
CA GLY A 132 3.53 -0.41 -7.28
C GLY A 132 4.44 -1.37 -8.07
N PRO A 133 4.63 -1.17 -9.39
CA PRO A 133 5.44 -2.06 -10.21
C PRO A 133 6.91 -2.19 -9.76
N HIS A 134 7.44 -1.19 -9.06
CA HIS A 134 8.78 -1.20 -8.44
C HIS A 134 8.89 -2.18 -7.26
N ASN A 135 7.78 -2.55 -6.63
CA ASN A 135 7.72 -3.47 -5.48
C ASN A 135 7.14 -4.85 -5.86
N VAL A 136 7.11 -5.15 -7.16
CA VAL A 136 6.62 -6.44 -7.68
C VAL A 136 7.66 -7.03 -8.61
N LEU A 137 8.26 -8.15 -8.22
CA LEU A 137 9.18 -8.92 -9.07
C LEU A 137 8.40 -9.87 -9.99
N TRP A 138 8.94 -10.14 -11.17
CA TRP A 138 8.35 -11.06 -12.14
C TRP A 138 9.29 -12.21 -12.49
N LYS A 139 8.88 -13.44 -12.16
CA LYS A 139 9.67 -14.66 -12.40
C LYS A 139 8.76 -15.83 -12.75
N ASP A 140 9.10 -16.56 -13.81
CA ASP A 140 8.38 -17.78 -14.21
C ASP A 140 6.86 -17.60 -14.28
N ARG A 141 6.42 -16.47 -14.86
CA ARG A 141 5.03 -16.02 -14.96
C ARG A 141 4.30 -15.81 -13.63
N LYS A 142 5.05 -15.56 -12.55
CA LYS A 142 4.53 -15.30 -11.21
C LYS A 142 5.05 -13.98 -10.67
N ILE A 143 4.19 -13.29 -9.92
CA ILE A 143 4.59 -12.10 -9.16
C ILE A 143 5.19 -12.49 -7.81
N TRP A 144 6.10 -11.66 -7.30
CA TRP A 144 6.56 -11.69 -5.91
C TRP A 144 6.52 -10.27 -5.34
N VAL A 145 5.90 -10.10 -4.18
CA VAL A 145 5.71 -8.78 -3.55
C VAL A 145 6.79 -8.57 -2.50
N ILE A 146 7.49 -7.43 -2.60
CA ILE A 146 8.59 -7.04 -1.71
C ILE A 146 8.30 -5.69 -1.08
N ASP A 147 9.12 -5.31 -0.09
CA ASP A 147 9.12 -3.97 0.53
C ASP A 147 7.88 -3.64 1.37
N TRP A 148 7.65 -4.46 2.40
CA TRP A 148 6.48 -4.39 3.27
C TRP A 148 6.61 -3.39 4.44
N GLU A 149 7.62 -2.53 4.44
CA GLU A 149 7.93 -1.65 5.58
C GLU A 149 6.81 -0.65 5.90
N MET A 150 6.01 -0.27 4.90
CA MET A 150 4.86 0.62 5.04
C MET A 150 3.54 -0.12 5.26
N ALA A 151 3.58 -1.43 5.45
CA ALA A 151 2.36 -2.21 5.59
C ALA A 151 1.63 -1.88 6.89
N GLY A 152 0.31 -1.89 6.84
CA GLY A 152 -0.50 -1.45 7.96
C GLY A 152 -2.00 -1.51 7.67
N TRP A 153 -2.75 -0.92 8.60
CA TRP A 153 -4.20 -0.87 8.57
C TRP A 153 -4.65 0.50 8.07
N PHE A 154 -5.24 0.55 6.87
CA PHE A 154 -5.62 1.80 6.21
C PHE A 154 -7.08 1.76 5.72
N PRO A 155 -7.74 2.92 5.50
CA PRO A 155 -9.12 2.96 5.06
C PRO A 155 -9.35 2.16 3.76
N GLY A 156 -10.24 1.17 3.80
CA GLY A 156 -10.58 0.31 2.67
C GLY A 156 -11.47 1.03 1.65
N GLY A 157 -10.92 1.97 0.89
CA GLY A 157 -11.67 2.78 -0.07
C GLY A 157 -10.90 3.24 -1.31
N GLY A 158 -9.58 3.12 -1.33
CA GLY A 158 -8.75 3.52 -2.46
C GLY A 158 -8.51 2.36 -3.42
N ARG A 159 -9.13 2.37 -4.60
CA ARG A 159 -8.33 2.04 -5.78
C ARG A 159 -7.26 3.12 -5.83
N CYS A 160 -6.06 2.82 -5.34
CA CYS A 160 -4.91 3.69 -5.56
C CYS A 160 -4.54 3.56 -7.04
N SER A 161 -5.32 4.19 -7.92
CA SER A 161 -4.91 4.38 -9.30
C SER A 161 -3.89 5.51 -9.30
N LYS A 162 -2.62 5.18 -9.03
CA LYS A 162 -1.55 5.99 -9.61
C LYS A 162 -1.64 5.70 -11.11
N ARG A 163 -1.93 6.73 -11.92
CA ARG A 163 -1.74 6.64 -13.37
C ARG A 163 -0.24 6.38 -13.56
N LEU A 164 0.11 5.24 -14.14
CA LEU A 164 1.39 5.04 -14.81
C LEU A 164 1.47 6.01 -16.00
#